data_AF-A0AAW4GI07-F1
#
_entry.id   AF-A0AAW4GI07-F1
#
_cell.length_a   1.000
_cell.length_b   1.000
_cell.length_c   1.000
_cell.angle_alpha   90.00
_cell.angle_beta   90.00
_cell.angle_gamma   90.00
#
_symmetry.space_group_name_H-M   'P 1'
#
loop_
_entity.id
_entity.type
_entity.pdbx_description
1 polymer ?
#
loop_
_entity_poly.entity_id
_entity_poly.type
_entity_poly.pdbx_seq_one_letter_code
_entity_poly.pdbx_strand_id
1 'polypeptide(L)'
;MRAGLLLVLLALPLPVLAGSSSAQTLEWRQDDARLALRSTEGVVRVDVASPEARFGVRSGDRILRVDDSPVRQIEQLADAMQAASTATVYLLLRRDGRMLTVPVNVAQWSPALAPPPPPPAPPPPPPPRR
;
A
#
# COMPACT_ATOMS: atom_id res chain seq x y z
N MET A 1 8.28 -20.42 47.24
CA MET A 1 8.89 -19.19 46.69
C MET A 1 8.72 -19.20 45.18
N ARG A 2 7.92 -18.26 44.67
CA ARG A 2 7.90 -17.60 43.33
C ARG A 2 8.03 -18.51 42.08
N ALA A 3 6.93 -18.76 41.35
CA ALA A 3 6.36 -17.91 40.28
C ALA A 3 7.26 -17.88 39.01
N GLY A 4 6.78 -18.10 37.79
CA GLY A 4 5.43 -18.31 37.28
C GLY A 4 5.49 -18.78 35.82
N LEU A 5 4.53 -19.63 35.47
CA LEU A 5 4.13 -20.02 34.14
C LEU A 5 3.77 -18.75 33.34
N LEU A 6 4.52 -18.40 32.29
CA LEU A 6 4.15 -17.30 31.41
C LEU A 6 3.39 -17.83 30.19
N LEU A 7 2.10 -17.98 30.44
CA LEU A 7 1.01 -18.12 29.49
C LEU A 7 0.90 -16.79 28.69
N VAL A 8 1.40 -16.73 27.46
CA VAL A 8 1.08 -15.62 26.55
C VAL A 8 -0.22 -15.98 25.83
N LEU A 9 -1.33 -15.57 26.43
CA LEU A 9 -2.65 -15.50 25.81
C LEU A 9 -2.71 -14.27 24.89
N LEU A 10 -3.03 -14.54 23.61
CA LEU A 10 -4.02 -13.85 22.78
C LEU A 10 -3.80 -12.37 22.38
N ALA A 11 -3.53 -12.15 21.09
CA ALA A 11 -4.20 -11.13 20.26
C ALA A 11 -3.98 -11.42 18.76
N LEU A 12 -4.63 -12.46 18.23
CA LEU A 12 -4.98 -12.53 16.81
C LEU A 12 -6.33 -11.83 16.64
N PRO A 13 -6.49 -10.83 15.75
CA PRO A 13 -7.79 -10.54 15.18
C PRO A 13 -7.95 -11.31 13.85
N LEU A 14 -9.05 -12.04 13.82
CA LEU A 14 -9.69 -12.84 12.77
C LEU A 14 -10.09 -12.02 11.52
N PRO A 15 -10.48 -12.67 10.39
CA PRO A 15 -10.76 -12.01 9.11
C PRO A 15 -12.09 -11.22 9.15
N VAL A 16 -12.14 -10.07 8.48
CA VAL A 16 -13.34 -9.23 8.37
C VAL A 16 -13.91 -9.27 6.96
N LEU A 17 -15.19 -9.63 6.89
CA LEU A 17 -16.09 -9.50 5.73
C LEU A 17 -16.11 -8.06 5.17
N ALA A 18 -16.32 -7.95 3.87
CA ALA A 18 -16.56 -6.70 3.15
C ALA A 18 -17.56 -5.77 3.87
N GLY A 19 -17.19 -4.49 4.06
CA GLY A 19 -18.13 -3.43 4.41
C GLY A 19 -17.54 -2.25 5.21
N SER A 20 -17.25 -1.17 4.48
CA SER A 20 -17.08 0.23 4.93
C SER A 20 -15.71 0.70 5.45
N SER A 21 -15.23 1.71 4.73
CA SER A 21 -13.96 2.42 4.86
C SER A 21 -13.91 3.30 6.10
N SER A 22 -12.71 3.50 6.65
CA SER A 22 -12.38 4.81 7.25
C SER A 22 -10.90 5.15 7.12
N ALA A 23 -10.00 4.17 7.23
CA ALA A 23 -8.62 4.37 6.84
C ALA A 23 -8.02 3.10 6.23
N GLN A 24 -7.63 3.18 4.95
CA GLN A 24 -6.83 2.14 4.31
C GLN A 24 -5.37 2.53 4.47
N THR A 25 -4.55 1.64 5.02
CA THR A 25 -3.10 1.86 5.11
C THR A 25 -2.42 0.77 4.30
N LEU A 26 -1.65 1.18 3.32
CA LEU A 26 -0.78 0.32 2.53
C LEU A 26 0.65 0.64 2.92
N GLU A 27 1.37 -0.32 3.48
CA GLU A 27 2.83 -0.23 3.62
C GLU A 27 3.46 -1.25 2.69
N TRP A 28 4.20 -0.76 1.72
CA TRP A 28 5.04 -1.57 0.86
C TRP A 28 6.52 -1.34 1.19
N ARG A 29 7.27 -2.43 1.21
CA ARG A 29 8.71 -2.41 1.44
C ARG A 29 9.39 -3.47 0.58
N GLN A 30 10.38 -3.05 -0.19
CA GLN A 30 11.22 -3.96 -0.98
C GLN A 30 12.63 -3.41 -1.03
N ASP A 31 13.61 -4.25 -0.72
CA ASP A 31 15.02 -3.85 -0.59
C ASP A 31 15.16 -2.64 0.35
N ASP A 32 15.65 -1.51 -0.16
CA ASP A 32 15.77 -0.23 0.55
C ASP A 32 14.58 0.73 0.29
N ALA A 33 13.69 0.36 -0.64
CA ALA A 33 12.56 1.20 -1.01
C ALA A 33 11.35 0.95 -0.10
N ARG A 34 10.71 2.05 0.32
CA ARG A 34 9.50 2.04 1.14
C ARG A 34 8.48 3.03 0.62
N LEU A 35 7.24 2.56 0.49
CA LEU A 35 6.08 3.39 0.17
C LEU A 35 4.99 3.09 1.20
N ALA A 36 4.60 4.09 1.96
CA ALA A 36 3.44 4.00 2.84
C ALA A 36 2.38 4.99 2.36
N LEU A 37 1.20 4.48 2.03
CA LEU A 37 0.04 5.26 1.64
C LEU A 37 -1.06 5.06 2.69
N ARG A 38 -1.76 6.15 2.98
CA ARG A 38 -2.91 6.15 3.85
C ARG A 38 -4.06 6.84 3.14
N SER A 39 -5.15 6.15 2.90
CA SER A 39 -6.41 6.80 2.54
C SER A 39 -7.19 7.16 3.78
N THR A 40 -7.67 8.39 3.88
CA THR A 40 -8.57 8.84 4.96
C THR A 40 -9.51 9.88 4.40
N GLU A 41 -10.80 9.77 4.70
CA GLU A 41 -11.85 10.72 4.25
C GLU A 41 -11.88 10.95 2.72
N GLY A 42 -11.56 9.91 1.94
CA GLY A 42 -11.55 10.00 0.48
C GLY A 42 -10.35 10.75 -0.11
N VAL A 43 -9.25 10.85 0.64
CA VAL A 43 -7.98 11.41 0.16
C VAL A 43 -6.86 10.42 0.45
N VAL A 44 -6.06 10.11 -0.57
CA VAL A 44 -4.85 9.28 -0.42
C VAL A 44 -3.67 10.17 -0.06
N ARG A 45 -3.08 9.96 1.11
CA ARG A 45 -1.88 10.62 1.59
C ARG A 45 -0.68 9.69 1.50
N VAL A 46 0.46 10.24 1.12
CA VAL A 46 1.76 9.57 1.22
C VAL A 46 2.30 9.79 2.64
N ASP A 47 2.39 8.73 3.43
CA ASP A 47 3.03 8.75 4.76
C ASP A 47 4.56 8.61 4.60
N VAL A 48 5.01 7.68 3.74
CA VAL A 48 6.43 7.43 3.46
C VAL A 48 6.65 7.24 1.97
N ALA A 49 7.68 7.87 1.40
CA ALA A 49 8.16 7.57 0.06
C ALA A 49 9.68 7.69 0.03
N SER A 50 10.37 6.55 0.01
CA SER A 50 11.84 6.49 0.02
C SER A 50 12.36 5.44 -0.95
N PRO A 51 13.30 5.75 -1.85
CA PRO A 51 13.76 7.10 -2.19
C PRO A 51 12.68 7.88 -2.96
N GLU A 52 12.48 9.16 -2.65
CA GLU A 52 11.47 10.01 -3.31
C GLU A 52 11.62 10.02 -4.84
N ALA A 53 12.85 10.00 -5.34
CA ALA A 53 13.17 9.98 -6.77
C ALA A 53 12.61 8.74 -7.50
N ARG A 54 12.40 7.62 -6.80
CA ARG A 54 11.82 6.40 -7.39
C ARG A 54 10.31 6.50 -7.55
N PHE A 55 9.63 7.23 -6.67
CA PHE A 55 8.17 7.33 -6.69
C PHE A 55 7.67 8.66 -7.26
N GLY A 56 8.52 9.69 -7.34
CA GLY A 56 8.14 11.06 -7.73
C GLY A 56 7.32 11.79 -6.67
N VAL A 57 6.97 11.13 -5.57
CA VAL A 57 6.17 11.67 -4.47
C VAL A 57 6.98 11.76 -3.19
N ARG A 58 6.50 12.57 -2.27
CA ARG A 58 7.09 12.86 -0.97
C ARG A 58 6.11 12.56 0.15
N SER A 59 6.65 12.27 1.33
CA SER A 59 5.85 12.24 2.55
C SER A 59 5.09 13.56 2.73
N GLY A 60 3.80 13.45 3.05
CA GLY A 60 2.88 14.59 3.16
C GLY A 60 2.11 14.93 1.89
N ASP A 61 2.46 14.34 0.74
CA ASP A 61 1.70 14.52 -0.49
C ASP A 61 0.30 13.97 -0.37
N ARG A 62 -0.66 14.70 -0.92
CA ARG A 62 -2.04 14.24 -1.05
C ARG A 62 -2.34 14.00 -2.51
N ILE A 63 -2.52 12.74 -2.88
CA ILE A 63 -2.88 12.34 -4.24
C ILE A 63 -4.37 12.57 -4.43
N LEU A 64 -4.72 13.28 -5.50
CA LEU A 64 -6.11 13.67 -5.80
C LEU A 64 -6.60 13.02 -7.09
N ARG A 65 -5.72 12.87 -8.09
CA ARG A 65 -6.04 12.22 -9.37
C ARG A 65 -4.81 11.53 -9.96
N VAL A 66 -5.05 10.53 -10.80
CA VAL A 66 -4.09 9.88 -11.69
C VAL A 66 -4.59 10.13 -13.10
N ASP A 67 -3.85 10.89 -13.90
CA ASP A 67 -4.30 11.40 -15.20
C ASP A 67 -5.72 12.01 -15.09
N ASP A 68 -6.67 11.46 -15.85
CA ASP A 68 -8.07 11.87 -15.86
C ASP A 68 -8.92 11.18 -14.79
N SER A 69 -8.38 10.24 -14.01
CA SER A 69 -9.12 9.45 -13.03
C SER A 69 -9.00 10.04 -11.61
N PRO A 70 -10.10 10.45 -10.96
CA PRO A 70 -10.05 10.89 -9.57
C PRO A 70 -9.79 9.72 -8.63
N VAL A 71 -8.87 9.93 -7.68
CA VAL A 71 -8.45 8.91 -6.73
C VAL A 71 -8.79 9.36 -5.33
N ARG A 72 -9.64 8.59 -4.66
CA ARG A 72 -10.05 8.82 -3.28
C ARG A 72 -9.59 7.73 -2.33
N GLN A 73 -9.18 6.58 -2.87
CA GLN A 73 -8.79 5.38 -2.12
C GLN A 73 -7.57 4.74 -2.75
N ILE A 74 -6.83 3.96 -1.96
CA ILE A 74 -5.60 3.29 -2.43
C ILE A 74 -5.92 2.26 -3.51
N GLU A 75 -7.06 1.58 -3.45
CA GLU A 75 -7.48 0.62 -4.48
C GLU A 75 -7.78 1.33 -5.80
N GLN A 76 -8.36 2.53 -5.77
CA GLN A 76 -8.59 3.33 -6.98
C GLN A 76 -7.28 3.78 -7.61
N LEU A 77 -6.26 4.06 -6.78
CA LEU A 77 -4.91 4.34 -7.25
C LEU A 77 -4.31 3.12 -7.94
N ALA A 78 -4.43 1.94 -7.32
CA ALA A 78 -3.96 0.68 -7.88
C ALA A 78 -4.69 0.33 -9.19
N ASP A 79 -6.00 0.51 -9.24
CA ASP A 79 -6.82 0.24 -10.43
C ASP A 79 -6.46 1.19 -11.57
N ALA A 80 -6.36 2.50 -11.30
CA ALA A 80 -5.95 3.50 -12.30
C ALA A 80 -4.54 3.23 -12.87
N MET A 81 -3.60 2.80 -12.02
CA MET A 81 -2.24 2.44 -12.44
C MET A 81 -2.20 1.15 -13.26
N GLN A 82 -3.06 0.17 -12.96
CA GLN A 82 -3.16 -1.07 -13.73
C GLN A 82 -3.89 -0.86 -15.07
N ALA A 83 -4.89 0.02 -15.10
CA ALA A 83 -5.63 0.39 -16.31
C ALA A 83 -4.79 1.29 -17.25
N ALA A 84 -3.77 1.97 -16.72
CA ALA A 84 -2.90 2.80 -17.52
C ALA A 84 -2.14 1.95 -18.56
N SER A 85 -2.41 2.23 -19.84
CA SER A 85 -1.71 1.59 -20.96
C SER A 85 -0.36 2.24 -21.28
N THR A 86 0.01 3.30 -20.55
CA THR A 86 1.22 4.11 -20.78
C THR A 86 2.24 3.84 -19.68
N ALA A 87 3.53 3.87 -20.03
CA ALA A 87 4.62 3.67 -19.06
C ALA A 87 4.72 4.80 -18.02
N THR A 88 4.19 5.98 -18.33
CA THR A 88 4.20 7.17 -17.47
C THR A 88 2.79 7.72 -17.34
N VAL A 89 2.40 8.03 -16.11
CA VAL A 89 1.11 8.65 -15.77
C VAL A 89 1.36 9.91 -14.95
N TYR A 90 0.42 10.85 -14.97
CA TYR A 90 0.53 12.12 -14.26
C TYR A 90 -0.26 12.08 -12.95
N LEU A 91 0.43 12.17 -11.83
CA LEU A 91 -0.22 12.32 -10.53
C LEU A 91 -0.53 13.79 -10.27
N LEU A 92 -1.81 14.11 -10.13
CA LEU A 92 -2.23 15.37 -9.55
C LEU A 92 -2.22 15.23 -8.03
N LEU A 93 -1.29 15.95 -7.39
CA LEU A 93 -1.14 15.94 -5.95
C LEU A 93 -1.16 17.34 -5.36
N ARG A 94 -1.41 17.43 -4.06
CA ARG A 94 -1.32 18.66 -3.29
C ARG A 94 -0.17 18.53 -2.29
N ARG A 95 0.81 19.43 -2.40
CA ARG A 95 1.98 19.55 -1.54
C ARG A 95 2.07 20.98 -1.02
N ASP A 96 2.19 21.17 0.30
CA ASP A 96 2.27 22.50 0.93
C ASP A 96 1.15 23.48 0.49
N GLY A 97 -0.06 22.96 0.26
CA GLY A 97 -1.19 23.77 -0.19
C GLY A 97 -1.22 24.09 -1.69
N ARG A 98 -0.18 23.73 -2.45
CA ARG A 98 -0.10 23.92 -3.90
C ARG A 98 -0.46 22.65 -4.64
N MET A 99 -1.14 22.79 -5.77
CA MET A 99 -1.41 21.70 -6.70
C MET A 99 -0.20 21.49 -7.58
N LEU A 100 0.32 20.27 -7.63
CA LEU A 100 1.45 19.87 -8.45
C LEU A 100 1.02 18.67 -9.30
N THR A 101 1.47 18.67 -10.56
CA THR A 101 1.33 17.52 -11.44
C THR A 101 2.71 16.90 -11.60
N VAL A 102 2.86 15.65 -11.19
CA VAL A 102 4.15 14.94 -11.24
C VAL A 102 4.04 13.72 -12.14
N PRO A 103 4.90 13.58 -13.16
CA PRO A 103 4.96 12.35 -13.94
C PRO A 103 5.58 11.24 -13.09
N VAL A 104 4.95 10.08 -13.06
CA VAL A 104 5.47 8.89 -12.39
C VAL A 104 5.45 7.70 -13.34
N ASN A 105 6.42 6.80 -13.15
CA ASN A 105 6.50 5.60 -13.96
C ASN A 105 5.66 4.47 -13.34
N VAL A 106 4.76 3.89 -14.14
CA VAL A 106 3.84 2.83 -13.68
C VAL A 106 4.60 1.59 -13.21
N ALA A 107 5.70 1.21 -13.87
CA ALA A 107 6.50 0.05 -13.50
C ALA A 107 7.16 0.19 -12.11
N GLN A 108 7.42 1.42 -11.66
CA GLN A 108 7.98 1.68 -10.33
C GLN A 108 6.92 1.61 -9.22
N TRP A 109 5.65 1.88 -9.55
CA TRP A 109 4.52 1.88 -8.62
C TRP A 109 3.77 0.54 -8.57
N SER A 110 3.71 -0.18 -9.69
CA SER A 110 3.05 -1.49 -9.83
C SER A 110 3.41 -2.48 -8.72
N PRO A 111 4.69 -2.74 -8.37
CA PRO A 111 5.01 -3.68 -7.30
C PRO A 111 4.56 -3.19 -5.93
N ALA A 112 4.45 -1.86 -5.73
CA ALA A 112 4.01 -1.27 -4.48
C ALA A 112 2.48 -1.32 -4.29
N LEU A 113 1.73 -1.31 -5.40
CA LEU A 113 0.28 -1.34 -5.42
C LEU A 113 -0.29 -2.76 -5.60
N ALA A 114 0.55 -3.73 -5.97
CA ALA A 114 0.20 -5.14 -5.98
C ALA A 114 0.09 -5.69 -4.54
N PRO A 115 -0.88 -6.56 -4.24
CA PRO A 115 -0.86 -7.30 -2.97
C PRO A 115 0.46 -8.11 -2.87
N PRO A 116 1.05 -8.25 -1.67
CA PRO A 116 2.26 -9.04 -1.51
C PRO A 116 2.00 -10.46 -2.05
N PRO A 117 2.96 -11.06 -2.78
CA PRO A 117 2.80 -12.44 -3.24
C PRO A 117 2.50 -13.32 -2.02
N PRO A 118 1.55 -14.27 -2.12
CA PRO A 118 1.29 -15.19 -1.02
C PRO A 118 2.61 -15.87 -0.63
N PRO A 119 2.88 -16.09 0.66
CA PRO A 119 4.04 -16.88 1.06
C PRO A 119 3.98 -18.23 0.31
N PRO A 120 5.12 -18.81 -0.12
CA PRO A 120 5.13 -20.15 -0.66
C PRO A 120 4.40 -21.05 0.33
N ALA A 121 3.40 -21.80 -0.14
CA ALA A 121 2.66 -22.71 0.72
C ALA A 121 3.67 -23.55 1.53
N PRO A 122 3.49 -23.75 2.84
CA PRO A 122 4.31 -24.70 3.56
C PRO A 122 4.29 -26.03 2.79
N PRO A 123 5.42 -26.74 2.65
CA PRO A 123 5.41 -28.04 1.98
C PRO A 123 4.30 -28.89 2.60
N PRO A 124 3.52 -29.64 1.80
CA PRO A 124 2.48 -30.50 2.35
C PRO A 124 3.12 -31.36 3.45
N PRO A 125 2.44 -31.55 4.60
CA PRO A 125 2.98 -32.43 5.63
C PRO A 125 3.34 -33.76 4.98
N PRO A 126 4.51 -34.35 5.31
CA PRO A 126 4.87 -35.64 4.76
C PRO A 126 3.69 -36.61 4.99
N PRO A 127 3.35 -37.45 4.00
CA PRO A 127 2.28 -38.42 4.19
C PRO A 127 2.55 -39.21 5.47
N PRO A 128 1.51 -39.55 6.26
CA PRO A 128 1.70 -40.35 7.46
C PRO A 128 2.47 -41.62 7.06
N ARG A 129 3.60 -41.86 7.73
CA ARG A 129 4.31 -43.14 7.60
C ARG A 129 3.35 -44.20 8.16
N ARG A 130 2.86 -45.08 7.28
CA ARG A 130 2.07 -46.25 7.67
C ARG A 130 2.98 -47.32 8.27
#